data_AF-A0A416JNL5-F1
#
_entry.id   AF-A0A416JNL5-F1
#
_cell.length_a   1.000
_cell.length_b   1.000
_cell.length_c   1.000
_cell.angle_alpha   90.00
_cell.angle_beta   90.00
_cell.angle_gamma   90.00
#
_symmetry.space_group_name_H-M   'P 1'
#
loop_
_entity.id
_entity.type
_entity.pdbx_description
1 polymer ?
#
loop_
_entity_poly.entity_id
_entity_poly.type
_entity_poly.pdbx_seq_one_letter_code
_entity_poly.pdbx_strand_id
1 'polypeptide(L)'
;MISPEFEKAVMAGNLLLTRIMLKDSMLLDPTFCQFKEMLSYAKSYFPNLFVPFDGEMLETNETLWNRAVMDQELTLLVTNFSEVRVNHLKKVVAKVLAEKADSIRRKRLQGNTQEQSRKQTETRMGIGNKSKEEKKAIRIGELKKIKAQITEINRALDCVNKKGAWNLSDVDKMEQIANEILKAAKKYKENK
;
A
#
# COMPACT_ATOMS: atom_id res chain seq x y z
N MET A 1 3.89 -3.71 8.37
CA MET A 1 3.29 -2.89 9.42
C MET A 1 1.79 -2.99 9.27
N ILE A 2 1.15 -3.42 10.34
CA ILE A 2 -0.30 -3.49 10.46
C ILE A 2 -0.87 -2.07 10.47
N SER A 3 -1.97 -1.84 9.75
CA SER A 3 -2.59 -0.51 9.71
C SER A 3 -3.53 -0.31 10.91
N PRO A 4 -3.69 0.92 11.42
CA PRO A 4 -4.62 1.21 12.52
C PRO A 4 -6.06 0.79 12.20
N GLU A 5 -6.47 0.86 10.94
CA GLU A 5 -7.80 0.44 10.49
C GLU A 5 -7.99 -1.07 10.64
N PHE A 6 -6.95 -1.85 10.34
CA PHE A 6 -6.99 -3.30 10.53
C PHE A 6 -7.04 -3.65 12.01
N GLU A 7 -6.20 -3.03 12.84
CA GLU A 7 -6.21 -3.24 14.29
C GLU A 7 -7.59 -2.93 14.87
N LYS A 8 -8.19 -1.81 14.46
CA LYS A 8 -9.54 -1.43 14.88
C LYS A 8 -10.59 -2.46 14.45
N ALA A 9 -10.51 -3.00 13.23
CA ALA A 9 -11.43 -4.03 12.75
C ALA A 9 -11.33 -5.33 13.57
N VAL A 10 -10.10 -5.74 13.89
CA VAL A 10 -9.82 -6.93 14.72
C VAL A 10 -10.33 -6.72 16.15
N MET A 11 -9.96 -5.60 16.78
CA MET A 11 -10.38 -5.28 18.15
C MET A 11 -11.89 -5.10 18.29
N ALA A 12 -12.57 -4.60 17.26
CA ALA A 12 -14.03 -4.51 17.21
C ALA A 12 -14.73 -5.86 17.01
N GLY A 13 -13.98 -6.97 16.87
CA GLY A 13 -14.55 -8.30 16.62
C GLY A 13 -15.15 -8.47 15.23
N ASN A 14 -14.87 -7.57 14.28
CA ASN A 14 -15.45 -7.61 12.95
C ASN A 14 -14.73 -8.63 12.07
N LEU A 15 -15.16 -9.89 12.18
CA LEU A 15 -14.56 -11.03 11.51
C LEU A 15 -14.63 -10.94 9.98
N LEU A 16 -15.77 -10.49 9.43
CA LEU A 16 -15.95 -10.33 7.99
C LEU A 16 -14.99 -9.28 7.43
N LEU A 17 -14.94 -8.09 8.04
CA LEU A 17 -14.04 -7.02 7.63
C LEU A 17 -12.57 -7.46 7.75
N THR A 18 -12.22 -8.15 8.83
CA THR A 18 -10.86 -8.69 9.02
C THR A 18 -10.46 -9.63 7.88
N ARG A 19 -11.36 -10.55 7.47
CA ARG A 19 -11.12 -11.46 6.34
C ARG A 19 -11.00 -10.73 5.01
N ILE A 20 -11.82 -9.70 4.77
CA ILE A 20 -11.74 -8.86 3.56
C ILE A 20 -10.38 -8.14 3.52
N MET A 21 -9.96 -7.52 4.61
CA MET A 21 -8.67 -6.80 4.67
C MET A 21 -7.48 -7.76 4.53
N LEU A 22 -7.55 -8.97 5.09
CA LEU A 22 -6.56 -10.03 4.86
C LEU A 22 -6.49 -10.40 3.38
N LYS A 23 -7.63 -10.65 2.73
CA LYS A 23 -7.72 -10.92 1.29
C LYS A 23 -7.07 -9.79 0.48
N ASP A 24 -7.44 -8.55 0.74
CA ASP A 24 -6.95 -7.38 -0.01
C ASP A 24 -5.43 -7.20 0.15
N SER A 25 -4.87 -7.54 1.31
CA SER A 25 -3.43 -7.49 1.53
C SER A 25 -2.65 -8.40 0.56
N MET A 26 -3.23 -9.53 0.12
CA MET A 26 -2.61 -10.41 -0.89
C MET A 26 -2.48 -9.74 -2.26
N LEU A 27 -3.43 -8.87 -2.62
CA LEU A 27 -3.44 -8.14 -3.89
C LEU A 27 -2.52 -6.92 -3.85
N LEU A 28 -2.49 -6.23 -2.71
CA LEU A 28 -1.63 -5.07 -2.50
C LEU A 28 -0.16 -5.48 -2.43
N ASP A 29 0.14 -6.53 -1.64
CA ASP A 29 1.47 -7.08 -1.43
C ASP A 29 1.52 -8.57 -1.83
N PRO A 30 1.72 -8.90 -3.12
CA PRO A 30 1.83 -10.28 -3.60
C PRO A 30 3.12 -11.00 -3.15
N THR A 31 3.96 -10.38 -2.32
CA THR A 31 5.02 -11.12 -1.60
C THR A 31 4.51 -11.76 -0.31
N PHE A 32 3.26 -11.48 0.08
CA PHE A 32 2.59 -11.96 1.29
C PHE A 32 3.27 -11.58 2.61
N CYS A 33 4.15 -10.57 2.62
CA CYS A 33 4.81 -10.16 3.86
C CYS A 33 3.78 -9.50 4.78
N GLN A 34 3.00 -8.56 4.23
CA GLN A 34 1.92 -7.90 4.96
C GLN A 34 0.82 -8.89 5.37
N PHE A 35 0.43 -9.79 4.46
CA PHE A 35 -0.57 -10.82 4.75
C PHE A 35 -0.18 -11.68 5.95
N LYS A 36 1.08 -12.15 6.02
CA LYS A 36 1.56 -13.00 7.12
C LYS A 36 1.51 -12.28 8.47
N GLU A 37 1.94 -11.02 8.50
CA GLU A 37 1.92 -10.17 9.70
C GLU A 37 0.49 -9.95 10.19
N MET A 38 -0.41 -9.54 9.28
CA MET A 38 -1.83 -9.33 9.58
C MET A 38 -2.52 -10.62 10.02
N LEU A 39 -2.21 -11.76 9.38
CA LEU A 39 -2.79 -13.05 9.72
C LEU A 39 -2.35 -13.50 11.12
N SER A 40 -1.07 -13.34 11.44
CA SER A 40 -0.54 -13.68 12.77
C SER A 40 -1.24 -12.87 13.86
N TYR A 41 -1.45 -11.58 13.62
CA TYR A 41 -2.18 -10.71 14.53
C TYR A 41 -3.65 -11.12 14.66
N ALA A 42 -4.37 -11.33 13.56
CA ALA A 42 -5.78 -11.72 13.63
C ALA A 42 -5.98 -13.07 14.35
N LYS A 43 -5.06 -14.03 14.18
CA LYS A 43 -5.12 -15.35 14.85
C LYS A 43 -5.10 -15.25 16.38
N SER A 44 -4.48 -14.22 16.98
CA SER A 44 -4.47 -14.07 18.44
C SER A 44 -5.79 -13.55 19.01
N TYR A 45 -6.68 -13.00 18.18
CA TYR A 45 -7.97 -12.45 18.59
C TYR A 45 -9.17 -13.31 18.16
N PHE A 46 -9.02 -14.06 17.06
CA PHE A 46 -10.11 -14.86 16.48
C PHE A 46 -9.75 -16.35 16.47
N PRO A 47 -10.20 -17.13 17.47
CA PRO A 47 -10.09 -18.59 17.45
C PRO A 47 -10.79 -19.22 16.24
N ASN A 48 -11.87 -18.59 15.77
CA ASN A 48 -12.67 -19.00 14.62
C ASN A 48 -12.33 -18.21 13.34
N LEU A 49 -11.10 -17.68 13.22
CA LEU A 49 -10.68 -16.94 12.03
C LEU A 49 -10.85 -17.79 10.76
N PHE A 50 -10.49 -19.06 10.85
CA PHE A 50 -10.66 -20.04 9.80
C PHE A 50 -11.92 -20.85 10.00
N VAL A 51 -12.56 -21.20 8.89
CA VAL A 51 -13.66 -22.15 8.84
C VAL A 51 -13.21 -23.46 8.17
N PRO A 52 -13.90 -24.58 8.42
CA PRO A 52 -13.68 -25.80 7.64
C PRO A 52 -13.82 -25.54 6.15
N PHE A 53 -13.01 -26.23 5.35
CA PHE A 53 -13.12 -26.17 3.90
C PHE A 53 -14.47 -26.75 3.46
N ASP A 54 -15.13 -26.05 2.52
CA ASP A 54 -16.47 -26.38 2.03
C ASP A 54 -16.47 -27.48 0.95
N GLY A 55 -15.31 -27.85 0.44
CA GLY A 55 -15.16 -28.90 -0.57
C GLY A 55 -15.46 -28.43 -1.99
N GLU A 56 -15.66 -27.13 -2.24
CA GLU A 56 -15.81 -26.65 -3.61
C GLU A 56 -14.49 -26.82 -4.38
N MET A 57 -14.61 -26.86 -5.71
CA MET A 57 -13.48 -27.12 -6.59
C MET A 57 -12.46 -25.98 -6.55
N LEU A 58 -11.19 -26.35 -6.37
CA LEU A 58 -10.04 -25.46 -6.53
C LEU A 58 -9.37 -25.79 -7.85
N GLU A 59 -9.10 -24.79 -8.70
CA GLU A 59 -8.40 -25.03 -9.96
C GLU A 59 -6.95 -25.46 -9.68
N THR A 60 -6.63 -26.73 -9.87
CA THR A 60 -5.30 -27.28 -9.56
C THR A 60 -4.33 -27.20 -10.73
N ASN A 61 -4.83 -27.02 -11.96
CA ASN A 61 -3.99 -26.90 -13.13
C ASN A 61 -3.40 -25.49 -13.20
N GLU A 62 -2.11 -25.37 -12.84
CA GLU A 62 -1.45 -24.08 -12.79
C GLU A 62 -1.45 -23.35 -14.13
N THR A 63 -1.51 -24.05 -15.27
CA THR A 63 -1.51 -23.41 -16.59
C THR A 63 -2.76 -22.57 -16.84
N LEU A 64 -3.84 -22.87 -16.13
CA LEU A 64 -5.11 -22.13 -16.19
C LEU A 64 -5.16 -20.94 -15.23
N TRP A 65 -4.19 -20.81 -14.31
CA TRP A 65 -4.15 -19.71 -13.36
C TRP A 65 -3.87 -18.39 -14.05
N ASN A 66 -4.96 -17.66 -14.29
CA ASN A 66 -4.97 -16.33 -14.86
C ASN A 66 -5.77 -15.39 -13.94
N ARG A 67 -5.95 -14.14 -14.39
CA ARG A 67 -6.67 -13.13 -13.62
C ARG A 67 -8.13 -13.52 -13.34
N ALA A 68 -8.81 -14.20 -14.25
CA ALA A 68 -10.20 -14.62 -14.04
C ALA A 68 -10.30 -15.69 -12.95
N VAL A 69 -9.43 -16.70 -12.97
CA VAL A 69 -9.35 -17.72 -11.91
C VAL A 69 -9.03 -17.06 -10.56
N MET A 70 -8.09 -16.13 -10.52
CA MET A 70 -7.76 -15.39 -9.31
C MET A 70 -8.96 -14.58 -8.77
N ASP A 71 -9.67 -13.84 -9.63
CA ASP A 71 -10.82 -13.02 -9.25
C ASP A 71 -12.00 -13.88 -8.73
N GLN A 72 -12.18 -15.09 -9.28
CA GLN A 72 -13.14 -16.08 -8.79
C GLN A 72 -12.73 -16.59 -7.39
N GLU A 73 -11.50 -17.05 -7.21
CA GLU A 73 -10.98 -17.54 -5.92
C GLU A 73 -11.05 -16.46 -4.83
N LEU A 74 -10.81 -15.19 -5.18
CA LEU A 74 -10.96 -14.06 -4.25
C LEU A 74 -12.40 -13.87 -3.76
N THR A 75 -13.37 -14.06 -4.65
CA THR A 75 -14.80 -13.95 -4.32
C THR A 75 -15.20 -15.10 -3.39
N LEU A 76 -14.79 -16.32 -3.74
CA LEU A 76 -15.03 -17.54 -2.97
C LEU A 76 -14.31 -17.56 -1.61
N LEU A 77 -13.20 -16.84 -1.46
CA LEU A 77 -12.51 -16.74 -0.17
C LEU A 77 -13.32 -15.93 0.86
N VAL A 78 -14.16 -14.98 0.42
CA VAL A 78 -15.02 -14.20 1.34
C VAL A 78 -16.10 -15.08 1.96
N THR A 79 -16.63 -16.04 1.19
CA THR A 79 -17.67 -16.98 1.66
C THR A 79 -17.08 -18.10 2.52
N ASN A 80 -15.93 -18.68 2.12
CA ASN A 80 -15.24 -19.72 2.87
C ASN A 80 -13.77 -19.36 3.11
N PHE A 81 -13.50 -18.72 4.25
CA PHE A 81 -12.15 -18.38 4.67
C PHE A 81 -11.47 -19.59 5.35
N SER A 82 -11.22 -20.65 4.59
CA SER A 82 -10.50 -21.84 5.05
C SER A 82 -9.00 -21.76 4.77
N GLU A 83 -8.21 -22.49 5.56
CA GLU A 83 -6.76 -22.53 5.37
C GLU A 83 -6.37 -23.15 4.02
N VAL A 84 -7.16 -24.12 3.56
CA VAL A 84 -7.01 -24.76 2.24
C VAL A 84 -7.16 -23.72 1.12
N ARG A 85 -8.27 -22.95 1.11
CA ARG A 85 -8.53 -21.92 0.09
C ARG A 85 -7.55 -20.76 0.17
N VAL A 86 -7.19 -20.30 1.37
CA VAL A 86 -6.14 -19.28 1.57
C VAL A 86 -4.80 -19.73 0.96
N ASN A 87 -4.40 -20.98 1.18
CA ASN A 87 -3.14 -21.49 0.66
C ASN A 87 -3.16 -21.69 -0.85
N HIS A 88 -4.30 -22.13 -1.41
CA HIS A 88 -4.48 -22.21 -2.86
C HIS A 88 -4.42 -20.83 -3.51
N LEU A 89 -5.20 -19.86 -3.01
CA LEU A 89 -5.19 -18.50 -3.53
C LEU A 89 -3.80 -17.87 -3.48
N LYS A 90 -3.00 -18.12 -2.43
CA LYS A 90 -1.60 -17.66 -2.36
C LYS A 90 -0.77 -18.16 -3.55
N LYS A 91 -0.95 -19.41 -3.98
CA LYS A 91 -0.25 -19.95 -5.15
C LYS A 91 -0.72 -19.27 -6.44
N VAL A 92 -2.03 -19.11 -6.61
CA VAL A 92 -2.62 -18.42 -7.77
C VAL A 92 -2.11 -16.97 -7.85
N VAL A 93 -2.19 -16.21 -6.76
CA VAL A 93 -1.71 -14.82 -6.67
C VAL A 93 -0.21 -14.73 -6.95
N ALA A 94 0.60 -15.65 -6.40
CA ALA A 94 2.04 -15.66 -6.63
C ALA A 94 2.39 -15.81 -8.12
N LYS A 95 1.61 -16.60 -8.86
CA LYS A 95 1.78 -16.80 -10.30
C LYS A 95 1.25 -15.62 -11.11
N VAL A 96 0.00 -15.23 -10.89
CA VAL A 96 -0.70 -14.19 -11.66
C VAL A 96 -0.07 -12.80 -11.46
N LEU A 97 0.45 -12.51 -10.26
CA LEU A 97 1.08 -11.24 -9.92
C LEU A 97 2.60 -11.34 -9.73
N ALA A 98 3.25 -12.32 -10.35
CA ALA A 98 4.69 -12.57 -10.21
C ALA A 98 5.53 -11.31 -10.49
N GLU A 99 5.27 -10.62 -11.61
CA GLU A 99 5.99 -9.40 -12.00
C GLU A 99 5.88 -8.28 -10.95
N LYS A 100 4.68 -8.11 -10.37
CA LYS A 100 4.43 -7.13 -9.31
C LYS A 100 5.20 -7.52 -8.05
N ALA A 101 5.19 -8.79 -7.69
CA ALA A 101 5.95 -9.31 -6.54
C ALA A 101 7.46 -9.09 -6.72
N ASP A 102 8.00 -9.32 -7.93
CA ASP A 102 9.41 -9.09 -8.25
C ASP A 102 9.78 -7.61 -8.25
N SER A 103 8.92 -6.75 -8.76
CA SER A 103 9.10 -5.30 -8.65
C SER A 103 9.19 -4.85 -7.19
N ILE A 104 8.31 -5.35 -6.32
CA ILE A 104 8.33 -5.06 -4.89
C ILE A 104 9.59 -5.62 -4.21
N ARG A 105 9.97 -6.87 -4.49
CA ARG A 105 11.20 -7.49 -3.96
C ARG A 105 12.44 -6.70 -4.35
N ARG A 106 12.58 -6.33 -5.63
CA ARG A 106 13.71 -5.52 -6.11
C ARG A 106 13.79 -4.16 -5.42
N LYS A 107 12.66 -3.46 -5.27
CA LYS A 107 12.60 -2.19 -4.54
C LYS A 107 13.03 -2.33 -3.08
N ARG A 108 12.65 -3.43 -2.40
CA ARG A 108 13.07 -3.71 -1.01
C ARG A 108 14.56 -4.02 -0.91
N LEU A 109 15.13 -4.78 -1.85
CA LEU A 109 16.56 -5.09 -1.90
C LEU A 109 17.41 -3.84 -2.16
N GLN A 110 17.01 -2.99 -3.10
CA GLN A 110 17.71 -1.73 -3.40
C GLN A 110 17.67 -0.76 -2.21
N GLY A 111 16.60 -0.77 -1.41
CA GLY A 111 16.53 -0.03 -0.15
C GLY A 111 17.52 -0.52 0.92
N ASN A 112 17.83 -1.83 0.93
CA ASN A 112 18.78 -2.43 1.89
C ASN A 112 20.26 -2.24 1.50
N THR A 113 20.60 -2.15 0.21
CA THR A 113 22.01 -2.00 -0.24
C THR A 113 22.63 -0.64 0.15
N GLN A 114 21.81 0.38 0.37
CA GLN A 114 22.26 1.69 0.85
C GLN A 114 22.63 1.71 2.35
N GLU A 115 22.25 0.69 3.13
CA GLU A 115 22.56 0.60 4.56
C GLU A 115 23.84 -0.20 4.86
N GLN A 116 24.23 -1.15 4.00
CA GLN A 116 25.46 -1.94 4.18
C GLN A 116 26.73 -1.27 3.61
N SER A 117 26.62 -0.36 2.64
CA SER A 117 27.79 0.39 2.12
C SER A 117 28.24 1.54 3.03
N ARG A 118 27.56 1.77 4.16
CA ARG A 118 27.82 2.89 5.08
C ARG A 118 28.83 2.61 6.20
N LYS A 119 29.40 1.39 6.27
CA LYS A 119 30.35 1.00 7.33
C LYS A 119 31.84 1.02 6.93
N GLN A 120 32.22 1.42 5.71
CA GLN A 120 33.64 1.39 5.29
C GLN A 120 34.20 2.66 4.65
N THR A 121 33.42 3.73 4.49
CA THR A 121 33.94 5.00 3.96
C THR A 121 33.89 6.11 5.01
N GLU A 122 34.36 5.81 6.22
CA GLU A 122 34.84 6.82 7.17
C GLU A 122 36.30 7.15 6.87
N THR A 123 36.62 7.58 5.64
CA THR A 123 37.78 8.46 5.45
C THR A 123 37.61 9.25 4.15
N ARG A 124 37.72 10.57 4.29
CA ARG A 124 37.87 11.63 3.26
C ARG A 124 36.62 12.33 2.69
N MET A 125 36.54 13.58 3.18
CA MET A 125 36.12 14.83 2.52
C MET A 125 34.62 15.10 2.43
N GLY A 126 34.23 16.14 3.19
CA GLY A 126 32.85 16.57 3.35
C GLY A 126 32.32 17.41 2.20
N ILE A 127 31.00 17.33 2.04
CA ILE A 127 30.05 18.38 1.64
C ILE A 127 28.77 18.06 2.44
N GLY A 128 28.20 19.07 3.10
CA GLY A 128 27.28 18.96 4.24
C GLY A 128 26.13 17.96 4.09
N ASN A 129 26.17 16.90 4.91
CA ASN A 129 25.03 16.02 5.12
C ASN A 129 24.09 16.63 6.16
N LYS A 130 22.89 17.05 5.72
CA LYS A 130 21.80 17.46 6.63
C LYS A 130 21.53 16.36 7.65
N SER A 131 21.41 16.73 8.92
CA SER A 131 21.19 15.79 10.03
C SER A 131 19.86 15.03 9.85
N LYS A 132 19.70 13.89 10.55
CA LYS A 132 18.45 13.11 10.49
C LYS A 132 17.24 13.95 10.93
N GLU A 133 17.47 14.84 11.90
CA GLU A 133 16.52 15.79 12.46
C GLU A 133 16.13 16.85 11.42
N GLU A 134 17.09 17.39 10.67
CA GLU A 134 16.82 18.35 9.59
C GLU A 134 16.03 17.72 8.43
N LYS A 135 16.35 16.49 8.03
CA LYS A 135 15.59 15.75 7.01
C LYS A 135 14.16 15.48 7.49
N LYS A 136 13.98 15.13 8.77
CA LYS A 136 12.65 14.96 9.39
C LYS A 136 11.87 16.27 9.39
N ALA A 137 12.49 17.39 9.74
CA ALA A 137 11.86 18.72 9.72
C ALA A 137 11.45 19.12 8.28
N ILE A 138 12.32 18.90 7.29
CA ILE A 138 12.00 19.14 5.88
C ILE A 138 10.81 18.30 5.44
N ARG A 139 10.78 17.00 5.75
CA ARG A 139 9.64 16.12 5.42
C ARG A 139 8.32 16.61 6.02
N ILE A 140 8.33 17.03 7.29
CA ILE A 140 7.14 17.57 7.95
C ILE A 140 6.69 18.87 7.25
N GLY A 141 7.64 19.73 6.88
CA GLY A 141 7.35 20.96 6.14
C GLY A 141 6.72 20.70 4.76
N GLU A 142 7.27 19.77 3.99
CA GLU A 142 6.73 19.44 2.66
C GLU A 142 5.33 18.77 2.75
N LEU A 143 5.07 17.94 3.77
CA LEU A 143 3.73 17.41 4.02
C LEU A 143 2.70 18.50 4.35
N LYS A 144 3.09 19.53 5.12
CA LYS A 144 2.22 20.67 5.42
C LYS A 144 1.87 21.45 4.15
N LYS A 145 2.84 21.66 3.24
CA LYS A 145 2.59 22.33 1.95
C LYS A 145 1.61 21.54 1.09
N ILE A 146 1.78 20.23 0.96
CA ILE A 146 0.85 19.38 0.20
C ILE A 146 -0.58 19.51 0.74
N LYS A 147 -0.76 19.46 2.08
CA LYS A 147 -2.08 19.64 2.70
C LYS A 147 -2.69 21.03 2.45
N ALA A 148 -1.88 22.09 2.50
CA ALA A 148 -2.34 23.44 2.21
C ALA A 148 -2.82 23.58 0.76
N GLN A 149 -2.05 23.03 -0.19
CA GLN A 149 -2.38 23.05 -1.61
C GLN A 149 -3.66 22.25 -1.91
N ILE A 150 -3.88 21.09 -1.28
CA ILE A 150 -5.16 20.35 -1.37
C ILE A 150 -6.34 21.20 -0.88
N THR A 151 -6.14 21.99 0.18
CA THR A 151 -7.18 22.91 0.68
C THR A 151 -7.49 24.01 -0.34
N GLU A 152 -6.48 24.51 -1.06
CA GLU A 152 -6.64 25.48 -2.14
C GLU A 152 -7.38 24.89 -3.35
N ILE A 153 -7.10 23.64 -3.73
CA ILE A 153 -7.87 22.91 -4.77
C ILE A 153 -9.35 22.87 -4.38
N ASN A 154 -9.67 22.45 -3.16
CA ASN A 154 -11.07 22.36 -2.71
C ASN A 154 -11.78 23.72 -2.77
N ARG A 155 -11.10 24.80 -2.34
CA ARG A 155 -11.65 26.16 -2.45
C ARG A 155 -11.86 26.59 -3.89
N ALA A 156 -10.90 26.29 -4.78
CA ALA A 156 -11.02 26.61 -6.20
C ALA A 156 -12.20 25.85 -6.85
N LEU A 157 -12.35 24.55 -6.54
CA LEU A 157 -13.49 23.75 -6.98
C LEU A 157 -14.83 24.31 -6.48
N ASP A 158 -14.92 24.70 -5.21
CA ASP A 158 -16.12 25.32 -4.66
C ASP A 158 -16.48 26.63 -5.37
N CYS A 159 -15.47 27.45 -5.71
CA CYS A 159 -15.67 28.68 -6.46
C CYS A 159 -16.17 28.42 -7.88
N VAL A 160 -15.62 27.42 -8.57
CA VAL A 160 -16.05 27.07 -9.94
C VAL A 160 -17.45 26.46 -9.93
N ASN A 161 -17.75 25.58 -8.97
CA ASN A 161 -19.08 24.98 -8.81
C ASN A 161 -20.17 26.05 -8.60
N LYS A 162 -19.87 27.12 -7.85
CA LYS A 162 -20.79 28.26 -7.69
C LYS A 162 -20.97 29.09 -8.96
N LYS A 163 -19.94 29.19 -9.80
CA LYS A 163 -19.96 29.94 -11.07
C LYS A 163 -20.58 29.14 -12.23
N GLY A 164 -20.59 27.81 -12.15
CA GLY A 164 -21.18 26.92 -13.15
C GLY A 164 -20.37 26.75 -14.45
N ALA A 165 -19.21 27.40 -14.58
CA ALA A 165 -18.34 27.29 -15.75
C ALA A 165 -16.87 27.47 -15.36
N TRP A 166 -15.99 26.71 -16.02
CA TRP A 166 -14.54 26.86 -15.92
C TRP A 166 -14.05 27.91 -16.93
N ASN A 167 -13.16 28.80 -16.49
CA ASN A 167 -12.41 29.68 -17.39
C ASN A 167 -10.92 29.31 -17.38
N LEU A 168 -10.17 29.85 -18.35
CA LEU A 168 -8.75 29.56 -18.51
C LEU A 168 -7.93 29.87 -17.24
N SER A 169 -8.24 30.96 -16.53
CA SER A 169 -7.55 31.33 -15.30
C SER A 169 -7.75 30.31 -14.16
N ASP A 170 -8.92 29.66 -14.10
CA ASP A 170 -9.18 28.61 -13.11
C ASP A 170 -8.41 27.33 -13.45
N VAL A 171 -8.22 27.03 -14.74
CA VAL A 171 -7.38 25.91 -15.21
C VAL A 171 -5.90 26.19 -14.91
N ASP A 172 -5.40 27.39 -15.22
CA ASP A 172 -4.01 27.78 -14.96
C ASP A 172 -3.66 27.70 -13.47
N LYS A 173 -4.59 28.10 -12.60
CA LYS A 173 -4.43 27.98 -11.14
C LYS A 173 -4.34 26.52 -10.71
N MET A 174 -5.17 25.63 -11.26
CA MET A 174 -5.10 24.21 -10.94
C MET A 174 -3.78 23.59 -11.40
N GLU A 175 -3.28 23.97 -12.56
CA GLU A 175 -1.98 23.52 -13.06
C GLU A 175 -0.85 23.99 -12.14
N GLN A 176 -0.88 25.26 -11.69
CA GLN A 176 0.10 25.79 -10.76
C GLN A 176 0.10 25.03 -9.42
N ILE A 177 -1.09 24.79 -8.85
CA ILE A 177 -1.24 24.04 -7.60
C ILE A 177 -0.72 22.61 -7.75
N ALA A 178 -1.05 21.92 -8.86
CA ALA A 178 -0.58 20.58 -9.13
C ALA A 178 0.95 20.51 -9.23
N ASN A 179 1.58 21.50 -9.87
CA ASN A 179 3.02 21.61 -9.99
C ASN A 179 3.70 21.81 -8.62
N GLU A 180 3.12 22.61 -7.73
CA GLU A 180 3.65 22.80 -6.37
C GLU A 180 3.52 21.54 -5.51
N ILE A 181 2.42 20.81 -5.63
CA ILE A 181 2.26 19.49 -4.98
C ILE A 181 3.32 18.52 -5.49
N LEU A 182 3.56 18.47 -6.80
CA LEU A 182 4.58 17.61 -7.40
C LEU A 182 5.98 17.93 -6.88
N LYS A 183 6.35 19.22 -6.83
CA LYS A 183 7.63 19.69 -6.28
C LYS A 183 7.80 19.29 -4.82
N ALA A 184 6.79 19.54 -3.99
CA ALA A 184 6.82 19.18 -2.57
C ALA A 184 6.94 17.66 -2.38
N ALA A 185 6.24 16.86 -3.19
CA ALA A 185 6.31 15.40 -3.15
C ALA A 185 7.69 14.86 -3.54
N LYS A 186 8.35 15.44 -4.56
CA LYS A 186 9.73 15.10 -4.94
C LYS A 186 10.69 15.39 -3.79
N LYS A 187 10.61 16.59 -3.22
CA LYS A 187 11.46 17.00 -2.10
C LYS A 187 11.24 16.16 -0.84
N TYR A 188 10.01 15.74 -0.57
CA TYR A 188 9.73 14.80 0.51
C TYR A 188 10.44 13.45 0.31
N LYS A 189 10.40 12.90 -0.92
CA LYS A 189 11.05 11.62 -1.27
C LYS A 189 12.57 11.70 -1.19
N GLU A 190 13.16 12.81 -1.62
CA GLU A 190 14.61 13.06 -1.55
C GLU A 190 15.14 13.13 -0.10
N ASN A 191 14.27 13.49 0.84
CA ASN A 191 14.61 13.61 2.26
C ASN A 191 14.07 12.43 3.08
N LYS A 192 13.65 11.33 2.43
CA LYS A 192 13.17 10.11 3.08
C LYS A 192 14.31 9.22 3.54
#